data_AF-A0A969NFY5-F1
#
_entry.id   AF-A0A969NFY5-F1
#
_cell.length_a   1.000
_cell.length_b   1.000
_cell.length_c   1.000
_cell.angle_alpha   90.00
_cell.angle_beta   90.00
_cell.angle_gamma   90.00
#
_symmetry.space_group_name_H-M   'P 1'
#
loop_
_entity.id
_entity.type
_entity.pdbx_description
1 polymer ?
#
loop_
_entity_poly.entity_id
_entity_poly.type
_entity_poly.pdbx_seq_one_letter_code
_entity_poly.pdbx_strand_id
1 'polypeptide(L)'
;MRRKYLVNALSRSNILPNESLKGLDKLSLWGLRSNAAKQKILLEELGRVFLHLNQKRGYKSSRSDANLDKKDTEYVQLVKSRHQKILELGLTIGQYFYQQLKEDDTYRIKEQIFPREAYIDEFDAIITEQKSITLMS
;
A
#
# COMPACT_ATOMS: atom_id res chain seq x y z
N MET A 1 -12.35 -11.26 10.34
CA MET A 1 -12.48 -12.16 9.15
C MET A 1 -11.39 -11.93 8.09
N ARG A 2 -11.25 -10.74 7.47
CA ARG A 2 -10.28 -10.51 6.36
C ARG A 2 -8.82 -10.82 6.66
N ARG A 3 -8.28 -10.31 7.78
CA ARG A 3 -6.89 -10.59 8.20
C ARG A 3 -6.64 -12.10 8.39
N LYS A 4 -7.62 -12.83 8.94
CA LYS A 4 -7.54 -14.29 9.13
C LYS A 4 -7.43 -15.03 7.81
N TYR A 5 -8.22 -14.64 6.80
CA TYR A 5 -8.11 -15.21 5.45
C TYR A 5 -6.75 -14.95 4.82
N LEU A 6 -6.23 -13.73 4.93
CA LEU A 6 -4.91 -13.41 4.42
C LEU A 6 -3.83 -14.23 5.15
N VAL A 7 -3.81 -14.22 6.48
CA VAL A 7 -2.84 -15.01 7.27
C VAL A 7 -2.88 -16.49 6.89
N ASN A 8 -4.06 -17.07 6.69
CA ASN A 8 -4.20 -18.45 6.24
C ASN A 8 -3.61 -18.66 4.82
N ALA A 9 -3.83 -17.73 3.89
CA ALA A 9 -3.28 -17.80 2.55
C ALA A 9 -1.74 -17.68 2.55
N LEU A 10 -1.19 -16.75 3.34
CA LEU A 10 0.24 -16.58 3.52
C LEU A 10 0.88 -17.83 4.15
N SER A 11 0.23 -18.42 5.15
CA SER A 11 0.68 -19.64 5.82
C SER A 11 0.77 -20.82 4.84
N ARG A 12 -0.27 -21.03 4.02
CA ARG A 12 -0.29 -22.10 3.02
C ARG A 12 0.78 -21.94 1.94
N SER A 13 1.23 -20.71 1.70
CA SER A 13 2.23 -20.38 0.68
C SER A 13 3.65 -20.24 1.26
N ASN A 14 3.84 -20.52 2.56
CA ASN A 14 5.11 -20.37 3.28
C ASN A 14 5.75 -18.96 3.16
N ILE A 15 4.92 -17.91 3.23
CA ILE A 15 5.35 -16.50 3.10
C ILE A 15 4.96 -15.66 4.33
N LEU A 16 4.74 -16.28 5.49
CA LEU A 16 4.45 -15.52 6.70
C LEU A 16 5.69 -14.71 7.13
N PRO A 17 5.52 -13.45 7.57
CA PRO A 17 6.62 -12.71 8.13
C PRO A 17 7.07 -13.31 9.47
N ASN A 18 8.37 -13.37 9.68
CA ASN A 18 8.96 -13.68 10.97
C ASN A 18 8.65 -12.60 12.04
N GLU A 19 9.05 -12.85 13.30
CA GLU A 19 8.79 -11.92 14.40
C GLU A 19 9.50 -10.57 14.24
N SER A 20 10.73 -10.53 13.68
CA SER A 20 11.48 -9.28 13.53
C SER A 20 10.79 -8.30 12.58
N LEU A 21 10.08 -8.82 11.57
CA LEU A 21 9.30 -8.01 10.62
C LEU A 21 8.00 -7.44 11.21
N LYS A 22 7.50 -7.97 12.33
CA LYS A 22 6.27 -7.46 12.97
C LYS A 22 6.50 -6.13 13.69
N GLY A 23 7.71 -5.91 14.20
CA GLY A 23 8.09 -4.73 14.99
C GLY A 23 8.75 -3.58 14.22
N LEU A 24 8.75 -3.62 12.88
CA LEU A 24 9.39 -2.58 12.06
C LEU A 24 8.87 -1.18 12.41
N ASP A 25 9.79 -0.23 12.49
CA ASP A 25 9.47 1.19 12.59
C ASP A 25 8.79 1.68 11.30
N LYS A 26 8.28 2.92 11.36
CA LYS A 26 7.49 3.50 10.28
C LYS A 26 8.31 3.60 8.99
N LEU A 27 9.54 4.11 9.05
CA LEU A 27 10.39 4.32 7.87
C LEU A 27 10.71 2.98 7.19
N SER A 28 11.12 1.99 7.99
CA SER A 28 11.44 0.65 7.49
C SER A 28 10.22 -0.04 6.86
N LEU A 29 9.05 0.06 7.48
CA LEU A 29 7.82 -0.55 6.96
C LEU A 29 7.38 0.05 5.61
N TRP A 30 7.52 1.36 5.43
CA TRP A 30 7.22 2.01 4.14
C TRP A 30 8.33 1.79 3.11
N GLY A 31 9.59 1.73 3.55
CA GLY A 31 10.72 1.32 2.71
C GLY A 31 10.52 -0.08 2.11
N LEU A 32 10.00 -1.02 2.91
CA LEU A 32 9.70 -2.36 2.42
C LEU A 32 8.66 -2.37 1.29
N ARG A 33 7.60 -1.56 1.41
CA ARG A 33 6.60 -1.38 0.35
C ARG A 33 7.18 -0.70 -0.89
N SER A 34 8.01 0.33 -0.69
CA SER A 34 8.72 1.00 -1.77
C SER A 34 9.59 0.01 -2.56
N ASN A 35 10.35 -0.81 -1.86
CA ASN A 35 11.24 -1.81 -2.45
C ASN A 35 10.46 -2.92 -3.17
N ALA A 36 9.37 -3.41 -2.58
CA ALA A 36 8.53 -4.45 -3.19
C ALA A 36 7.99 -4.08 -4.58
N ALA A 37 7.87 -2.77 -4.88
CA ALA A 37 7.42 -2.25 -6.17
C ALA A 37 8.56 -1.87 -7.12
N LYS A 38 9.83 -2.08 -6.74
CA LYS A 38 11.01 -1.73 -7.54
C LYS A 38 12.01 -2.87 -7.73
N GLN A 39 12.03 -3.83 -6.81
CA GLN A 39 13.00 -4.91 -6.77
C GLN A 39 12.43 -6.12 -6.03
N LYS A 40 13.06 -7.28 -6.20
CA LYS A 40 12.74 -8.47 -5.41
C LYS A 40 13.05 -8.24 -3.93
N ILE A 41 12.17 -8.76 -3.08
CA ILE A 41 12.34 -8.81 -1.63
C ILE A 41 12.13 -10.24 -1.15
N LEU A 42 12.51 -10.54 0.09
CA LEU A 42 12.33 -11.87 0.66
C LEU A 42 10.84 -12.23 0.77
N LEU A 43 10.51 -13.52 0.72
CA LEU A 43 9.12 -13.98 0.83
C LEU A 43 8.45 -13.54 2.14
N GLU A 44 9.20 -13.56 3.25
CA GLU A 44 8.73 -13.12 4.56
C GLU A 44 8.44 -11.61 4.57
N GLU A 45 9.29 -10.82 3.91
CA GLU A 45 9.12 -9.38 3.74
C GLU A 45 7.89 -9.07 2.88
N LEU A 46 7.67 -9.83 1.81
CA LEU A 46 6.49 -9.72 0.96
C LEU A 46 5.21 -10.04 1.74
N GLY A 47 5.26 -11.08 2.60
CA GLY A 47 4.20 -11.36 3.56
C GLY A 47 3.88 -10.17 4.48
N ARG A 48 4.92 -9.50 4.99
CA ARG A 48 4.74 -8.29 5.81
C ARG A 48 4.07 -7.16 5.04
N VAL A 49 4.47 -6.95 3.79
CA VAL A 49 3.88 -5.96 2.87
C VAL A 49 2.40 -6.24 2.66
N PHE A 50 2.02 -7.49 2.35
CA PHE A 50 0.61 -7.85 2.16
C PHE A 50 -0.22 -7.67 3.42
N LEU A 51 0.31 -8.01 4.59
CA LEU A 51 -0.38 -7.75 5.86
C LEU A 51 -0.59 -6.25 6.09
N HIS A 52 0.37 -5.40 5.72
CA HIS A 52 0.25 -3.95 5.87
C HIS A 52 -0.74 -3.35 4.86
N LEU A 53 -0.73 -3.78 3.60
CA LEU A 53 -1.75 -3.42 2.61
C LEU A 53 -3.15 -3.82 3.09
N ASN A 54 -3.31 -5.02 3.64
CA ASN A 54 -4.61 -5.50 4.12
C ASN A 54 -5.18 -4.71 5.32
N GLN A 55 -4.32 -4.04 6.09
CA GLN A 55 -4.76 -3.13 7.17
C GLN A 55 -5.38 -1.83 6.62
N LYS A 56 -5.04 -1.43 5.39
CA LYS A 56 -5.46 -0.17 4.78
C LYS A 56 -6.24 -0.44 3.49
N ARG A 57 -7.57 -0.27 3.54
CA ARG A 57 -8.47 -0.64 2.42
C ARG A 57 -8.79 0.48 1.42
N GLY A 58 -8.14 1.64 1.58
CA GLY A 58 -8.46 2.88 0.89
C GLY A 58 -9.86 3.42 1.20
N TYR A 59 -10.09 4.68 0.84
CA TYR A 59 -11.44 5.24 0.79
C TYR A 59 -12.18 4.67 -0.42
N LYS A 60 -13.43 4.26 -0.22
CA LYS A 60 -14.36 3.89 -1.30
C LYS A 60 -15.64 4.66 -1.06
N SER A 61 -16.02 5.53 -1.99
CA SER A 61 -17.33 6.18 -1.92
C SER A 61 -18.43 5.10 -2.02
N SER A 62 -19.40 5.15 -1.13
CA SER A 62 -20.59 4.29 -1.15
C SER A 62 -21.83 5.02 -1.67
N ARG A 63 -21.73 6.32 -1.97
CA ARG A 63 -22.83 7.17 -2.44
C ARG A 63 -22.56 7.56 -3.88
N SER A 64 -23.60 7.56 -4.72
CA SER A 64 -23.55 8.17 -6.04
C SER A 64 -23.24 9.66 -5.88
N ASP A 65 -22.43 10.23 -6.78
CA ASP A 65 -22.01 11.64 -6.72
C ASP A 65 -23.20 12.63 -6.63
N ALA A 66 -24.38 12.22 -7.11
CA ALA A 66 -25.63 12.97 -7.03
C ALA A 66 -26.21 13.16 -5.61
N ASN A 67 -25.73 12.42 -4.60
CA ASN A 67 -26.24 12.44 -3.22
C ASN A 67 -25.21 12.91 -2.18
N LEU A 68 -24.12 13.55 -2.61
CA LEU A 68 -23.09 14.08 -1.71
C LEU A 68 -23.40 15.53 -1.34
N ASP A 69 -23.22 15.89 -0.07
CA ASP A 69 -23.21 17.30 0.33
C ASP A 69 -21.88 17.98 -0.06
N LYS A 70 -21.77 19.31 0.13
CA LYS A 70 -20.56 20.06 -0.22
C LYS A 70 -19.29 19.54 0.48
N LYS A 71 -19.40 19.16 1.77
CA LYS A 71 -18.25 18.68 2.56
C LYS A 71 -17.80 17.28 2.12
N ASP A 72 -18.76 16.41 1.84
CA ASP A 72 -18.50 15.10 1.25
C ASP A 72 -17.78 15.25 -0.11
N THR A 73 -18.21 16.22 -0.92
CA THR A 73 -17.61 16.50 -2.24
C THR A 73 -16.16 16.97 -2.11
N GLU A 74 -15.86 17.90 -1.21
CA GLU A 74 -14.50 18.40 -0.97
C GLU A 74 -13.57 17.29 -0.46
N TYR A 75 -14.05 16.45 0.47
CA TYR A 75 -13.25 15.34 0.98
C TYR A 75 -12.94 14.30 -0.10
N VAL A 76 -13.93 13.96 -0.93
CA VAL A 76 -13.74 13.04 -2.07
C VAL A 76 -12.75 13.61 -3.07
N GLN A 77 -12.85 14.91 -3.39
CA GLN A 77 -11.90 15.60 -4.27
C GLN A 77 -10.48 15.57 -3.70
N LEU A 78 -10.31 15.83 -2.40
CA LEU A 78 -9.02 15.78 -1.73
C LEU A 78 -8.40 14.37 -1.76
N VAL A 79 -9.21 13.32 -1.58
CA VAL A 79 -8.72 11.94 -1.71
C VAL A 79 -8.30 11.64 -3.15
N LYS A 80 -9.10 12.04 -4.14
CA LYS A 80 -8.78 11.85 -5.57
C LYS A 80 -7.51 12.61 -5.97
N SER A 81 -7.33 13.85 -5.51
CA SER A 81 -6.15 14.67 -5.85
C SER A 81 -4.84 14.07 -5.34
N ARG A 82 -4.86 13.37 -4.20
CA ARG A 82 -3.67 12.63 -3.72
C ARG A 82 -3.27 11.50 -4.66
N HIS A 83 -4.24 10.76 -5.21
CA HIS A 83 -3.96 9.71 -6.19
C HIS A 83 -3.41 10.29 -7.48
N GLN A 84 -4.03 11.36 -7.99
CA GLN A 84 -3.52 12.10 -9.14
C GLN A 84 -2.07 12.55 -8.93
N LYS A 85 -1.76 13.15 -7.77
CA LYS A 85 -0.39 13.58 -7.43
C LYS A 85 0.63 12.44 -7.53
N ILE A 86 0.34 11.26 -6.98
CA ILE A 86 1.30 10.14 -7.04
C ILE A 86 1.39 9.53 -8.45
N LEU A 87 0.32 9.57 -9.24
CA LEU A 87 0.35 9.17 -10.65
C LEU A 87 1.25 10.10 -11.48
N GLU A 88 1.13 11.42 -11.30
CA GLU A 88 1.97 12.41 -11.96
C GLU A 88 3.46 12.24 -11.60
N LEU A 89 3.74 11.82 -10.37
CA LEU A 89 5.10 11.51 -9.91
C LEU A 89 5.60 10.12 -10.34
N GLY A 90 4.74 9.27 -10.89
CA GLY A 90 5.08 7.87 -11.21
C GLY A 90 5.40 7.02 -9.98
N LEU A 91 4.72 7.29 -8.85
CA LEU A 91 4.98 6.63 -7.57
C LEU A 91 3.79 5.81 -7.08
N THR A 92 4.08 4.69 -6.41
CA THR A 92 3.10 4.00 -5.57
C THR A 92 2.93 4.70 -4.22
N ILE A 93 1.87 4.39 -3.47
CA ILE A 93 1.69 4.93 -2.10
C ILE A 93 2.90 4.58 -1.21
N GLY A 94 3.40 3.34 -1.33
CA GLY A 94 4.59 2.86 -0.64
C GLY A 94 5.82 3.73 -0.89
N GLN A 95 6.09 4.02 -2.16
CA GLN A 95 7.21 4.85 -2.58
C GLN A 95 7.05 6.30 -2.13
N TYR A 96 5.86 6.88 -2.31
CA TYR A 96 5.56 8.26 -1.89
C TYR A 96 5.77 8.45 -0.39
N PHE A 97 5.18 7.61 0.45
CA PHE A 97 5.35 7.76 1.90
C PHE A 97 6.76 7.45 2.38
N TYR A 98 7.48 6.54 1.72
CA TYR A 98 8.88 6.31 2.04
C TYR A 98 9.73 7.56 1.77
N GLN A 99 9.52 8.24 0.64
CA GLN A 99 10.20 9.51 0.34
C GLN A 99 9.87 10.59 1.37
N GLN A 100 8.59 10.80 1.67
CA GLN A 100 8.17 11.80 2.65
C GLN A 100 8.78 11.55 4.05
N LEU A 101 8.88 10.28 4.47
CA LEU A 101 9.50 9.94 5.75
C LEU A 101 11.03 10.06 5.76
N LYS A 102 11.69 9.93 4.60
CA LYS A 102 13.12 10.19 4.49
C LYS A 102 13.43 11.69 4.59
N GLU A 103 12.52 12.53 4.11
CA GLU A 103 12.63 13.99 4.19
C GLU A 103 12.25 14.51 5.58
N ASP A 104 11.18 13.98 6.17
CA ASP A 104 10.64 14.35 7.47
C ASP A 104 10.08 13.11 8.21
N ASP A 105 10.77 12.65 9.25
CA ASP A 105 10.38 11.48 10.03
C ASP A 105 9.07 11.68 10.81
N THR A 106 8.69 12.94 11.06
CA THR A 106 7.45 13.34 11.73
C THR A 106 6.23 13.34 10.79
N TYR A 107 6.42 13.12 9.49
CA TYR A 107 5.36 13.15 8.48
C TYR A 107 4.13 12.29 8.87
N ARG A 108 2.94 12.90 8.78
CA ARG A 108 1.68 12.36 9.31
C ARG A 108 0.93 11.51 8.27
N ILE A 109 1.34 10.26 8.14
CA ILE A 109 0.74 9.30 7.19
C ILE A 109 -0.74 8.99 7.48
N LYS A 110 -1.15 8.96 8.76
CA LYS A 110 -2.51 8.55 9.15
C LYS A 110 -3.61 9.46 8.56
N GLU A 111 -3.28 10.71 8.27
CA GLU A 111 -4.21 11.72 7.73
C GLU A 111 -4.24 11.73 6.20
N GLN A 112 -3.27 11.08 5.56
CA GLN A 112 -3.13 11.02 4.12
C GLN A 112 -3.88 9.80 3.56
N ILE A 113 -5.20 9.96 3.43
CA ILE A 113 -6.08 8.90 2.92
C ILE A 113 -6.07 8.90 1.39
N PHE A 114 -5.75 7.74 0.83
CA PHE A 114 -5.81 7.45 -0.60
C PHE A 114 -7.09 6.69 -0.97
N PRO A 115 -7.56 6.82 -2.23
CA PRO A 115 -8.67 6.04 -2.74
C PRO A 115 -8.27 4.57 -2.88
N ARG A 116 -9.26 3.67 -2.97
CA ARG A 116 -8.99 2.23 -3.06
C ARG A 116 -8.18 1.86 -4.30
N GLU A 117 -8.43 2.57 -5.40
CA GLU A 117 -7.78 2.42 -6.69
C GLU A 117 -6.26 2.52 -6.53
N ALA A 118 -5.75 3.54 -5.81
CA ALA A 118 -4.33 3.70 -5.54
C ALA A 118 -3.70 2.52 -4.77
N TYR A 119 -4.46 1.82 -3.91
CA TYR A 119 -3.98 0.60 -3.23
C TYR A 119 -3.97 -0.62 -4.15
N ILE A 120 -4.88 -0.67 -5.13
CA ILE A 120 -4.92 -1.72 -6.16
C ILE A 120 -3.72 -1.52 -7.09
N ASP A 121 -3.48 -0.30 -7.56
CA ASP A 121 -2.36 0.04 -8.43
C ASP A 121 -1.00 -0.35 -7.80
N GLU A 122 -0.80 -0.04 -6.52
CA GLU A 122 0.40 -0.47 -5.81
C GLU A 122 0.51 -1.99 -5.66
N PHE A 123 -0.61 -2.66 -5.36
CA PHE A 123 -0.62 -4.12 -5.28
C PHE A 123 -0.23 -4.74 -6.62
N ASP A 124 -0.80 -4.25 -7.73
CA ASP A 124 -0.50 -4.75 -9.07
C ASP A 124 0.95 -4.46 -9.48
N ALA A 125 1.49 -3.29 -9.13
CA ALA A 125 2.90 -2.97 -9.32
C ALA A 125 3.81 -3.94 -8.56
N ILE A 126 3.50 -4.21 -7.27
CA ILE A 126 4.23 -5.19 -6.47
C ILE A 126 4.13 -6.58 -7.09
N ILE A 127 2.94 -7.03 -7.48
CA ILE A 127 2.77 -8.37 -8.06
C ILE A 127 3.52 -8.52 -9.38
N THR A 128 3.47 -7.50 -10.23
CA THR A 128 4.20 -7.47 -11.51
C THR A 128 5.70 -7.59 -11.25
N GLU A 129 6.21 -6.76 -10.34
CA GLU A 129 7.63 -6.77 -9.98
C GLU A 129 8.05 -8.09 -9.35
N GLN A 130 7.26 -8.64 -8.41
CA GLN A 130 7.61 -9.90 -7.72
C GLN A 130 7.45 -11.14 -8.62
N LYS A 131 6.63 -11.10 -9.69
CA LYS A 131 6.44 -12.21 -10.64
C LYS A 131 7.41 -12.23 -11.83
N SER A 132 8.11 -11.14 -12.12
CA SER A 132 8.93 -10.95 -13.34
C SER A 132 10.02 -12.01 -13.63
N ILE A 133 10.22 -13.01 -12.77
CA ILE A 133 11.12 -14.16 -13.02
C ILE A 133 10.32 -15.45 -12.86
N THR A 134 9.62 -15.84 -13.92
CA THR A 134 9.17 -17.22 -14.13
C THR A 134 9.42 -17.65 -15.59
N LEU A 135 10.05 -16.82 -16.42
CA LEU A 135 10.28 -17.08 -17.85
C LEU A 135 11.76 -17.11 -18.25
N MET A 136 12.67 -17.40 -17.32
CA MET A 136 14.08 -17.65 -17.64
C MET A 136 14.61 -18.89 -16.91
N SER A 137 13.86 -19.99 -17.03
CA SER A 137 14.30 -21.34 -16.64
C SER A 137 13.96 -22.33 -17.74
#